data_AF-A0A257RV86-F1
#
_entry.id   AF-A0A257RV86-F1
#
_cell.length_a   1.000
_cell.length_b   1.000
_cell.length_c   1.000
_cell.angle_alpha   90.00
_cell.angle_beta   90.00
_cell.angle_gamma   90.00
#
_symmetry.space_group_name_H-M   'P 1'
#
loop_
_entity.id
_entity.type
_entity.pdbx_description
1 polymer ?
#
loop_
_entity_poly.entity_id
_entity_poly.type
_entity_poly.pdbx_seq_one_letter_code
_entity_poly.pdbx_strand_id
1 'polypeptide(L)'
;MTDFVIDPLRSLPNQPALDQALHQWQTASASTRSAWVNTYTKAAPQMTFTNGQINVSAPGAGPVPLFIDDLTVMARSGALDQALVTAHGFYTTDYTKPLLFLSDGSYLASLAQKDHLLGSQWGMMNETGSYPGQAWLWLYTAWYQIPPFTTSPNADVQVWALMMVLSGVLLFVPLIPGLRSIPRKTKIYRLIWREHYQNL
;
A
#
# COMPACT_ATOMS: atom_id res chain seq x y z
N MET A 1 -1.63 -14.29 11.04
CA MET A 1 -1.84 -15.73 10.79
C MET A 1 -3.23 -16.20 11.22
N THR A 2 -3.71 -15.81 12.39
CA THR A 2 -5.05 -16.22 12.86
C THR A 2 -6.17 -15.76 11.92
N ASP A 3 -6.28 -14.44 11.68
CA ASP A 3 -7.38 -13.87 10.89
C ASP A 3 -7.36 -14.20 9.39
N PHE A 4 -6.18 -14.46 8.82
CA PHE A 4 -5.99 -14.60 7.37
C PHE A 4 -5.75 -16.04 6.90
N VAL A 5 -5.47 -16.96 7.83
CA VAL A 5 -5.16 -18.37 7.51
C VAL A 5 -6.03 -19.29 8.32
N ILE A 6 -6.00 -19.17 9.64
CA ILE A 6 -6.69 -20.11 10.53
C ILE A 6 -8.22 -19.94 10.45
N ASP A 7 -8.72 -18.70 10.50
CA ASP A 7 -10.16 -18.43 10.50
C ASP A 7 -10.83 -18.80 9.16
N PRO A 8 -10.25 -18.47 7.99
CA PRO A 8 -10.78 -18.96 6.71
C PRO A 8 -10.79 -20.49 6.63
N LEU A 9 -9.71 -21.17 7.04
CA LEU A 9 -9.64 -22.63 7.00
C LEU A 9 -10.69 -23.29 7.89
N ARG A 10 -11.02 -22.71 9.05
CA ARG A 10 -12.10 -23.20 9.92
C ARG A 10 -13.50 -23.11 9.30
N SER A 11 -13.68 -22.28 8.27
CA SER A 11 -14.97 -22.17 7.58
C SER A 11 -15.24 -23.31 6.59
N LEU A 12 -14.23 -24.13 6.27
CA LEU A 12 -14.37 -25.27 5.37
C LEU A 12 -15.12 -26.42 6.07
N PRO A 13 -16.24 -26.91 5.50
CA PRO A 13 -16.94 -28.05 6.06
C PRO A 13 -16.20 -29.37 5.79
N ASN A 14 -16.21 -30.28 6.77
CA ASN A 14 -15.84 -31.70 6.66
C ASN A 14 -14.42 -31.98 6.13
N GLN A 15 -13.38 -31.52 6.83
CA GLN A 15 -11.99 -31.84 6.49
C GLN A 15 -11.19 -32.42 7.68
N PRO A 16 -11.21 -33.76 7.88
CA PRO A 16 -10.55 -34.40 9.02
C PRO A 16 -9.03 -34.17 9.09
N ALA A 17 -8.36 -34.10 7.92
CA ALA A 17 -6.93 -33.83 7.84
C ALA A 17 -6.60 -32.38 8.24
N LEU A 18 -7.44 -31.43 7.83
CA LEU A 18 -7.31 -30.01 8.20
C LEU A 18 -7.56 -29.82 9.71
N ASP A 19 -8.55 -30.50 10.27
CA ASP A 19 -8.84 -30.45 11.71
C ASP A 19 -7.65 -30.95 12.55
N GLN A 20 -7.03 -32.06 12.13
CA GLN A 20 -5.81 -32.58 12.77
C GLN A 20 -4.65 -31.60 12.67
N ALA A 21 -4.45 -31.00 11.50
CA ALA A 21 -3.40 -30.00 11.27
C ALA A 21 -3.63 -28.71 12.09
N LEU A 22 -4.87 -28.25 12.20
CA LEU A 22 -5.27 -27.13 13.03
C LEU A 22 -5.05 -27.44 14.53
N HIS A 23 -5.35 -28.66 14.97
CA HIS A 23 -5.08 -29.11 16.34
C HIS A 23 -3.57 -29.21 16.61
N GLN A 24 -2.79 -29.73 15.68
CA GLN A 24 -1.32 -29.76 15.76
C GLN A 24 -0.74 -28.34 15.85
N TRP A 25 -1.27 -27.41 15.06
CA TRP A 25 -0.88 -26.00 15.14
C TRP A 25 -1.23 -25.39 16.50
N GLN A 26 -2.46 -25.60 17.00
CA GLN A 26 -2.94 -25.04 18.26
C GLN A 26 -2.22 -25.59 19.50
N THR A 27 -1.78 -26.85 19.47
CA THR A 27 -1.03 -27.48 20.57
C THR A 27 0.47 -27.20 20.52
N ALA A 28 1.01 -26.84 19.36
CA ALA A 28 2.43 -26.47 19.23
C ALA A 28 2.78 -25.17 19.96
N SER A 29 4.01 -25.09 20.47
CA SER A 29 4.55 -23.88 21.08
C SER A 29 4.78 -22.76 20.05
N ALA A 30 4.88 -21.52 20.52
CA ALA A 30 5.16 -20.38 19.65
C ALA A 30 6.49 -20.51 18.89
N SER A 31 7.52 -21.10 19.50
CA SER A 31 8.82 -21.34 18.86
C SER A 31 8.72 -22.38 17.75
N THR A 32 7.96 -23.46 17.96
CA THR A 32 7.72 -24.49 16.94
C THR A 32 6.91 -23.94 15.76
N ARG A 33 5.85 -23.15 16.02
CA ARG A 33 5.08 -22.48 14.97
C ARG A 33 5.95 -21.55 14.12
N SER A 34 6.79 -20.73 14.78
CA SER A 34 7.73 -19.84 14.09
C SER A 34 8.75 -20.63 13.26
N ALA A 35 9.27 -21.74 13.78
CA ALA A 35 10.18 -22.61 13.04
C ALA A 35 9.53 -23.20 11.78
N TRP A 36 8.28 -23.66 11.86
CA TRP A 36 7.52 -24.16 10.71
C TRP A 36 7.32 -23.09 9.64
N VAL A 37 6.89 -21.88 10.04
CA VAL A 37 6.70 -20.74 9.13
C VAL A 37 8.02 -20.33 8.48
N ASN A 38 9.10 -20.27 9.24
CA ASN A 38 10.42 -19.91 8.71
C ASN A 38 10.94 -20.94 7.71
N THR A 39 10.76 -22.24 8.00
CA THR A 39 11.11 -23.32 7.06
C THR A 39 10.31 -23.22 5.77
N TYR A 40 9.00 -22.97 5.87
CA TYR A 40 8.14 -22.79 4.70
C TYR A 40 8.53 -21.53 3.89
N THR A 41 8.78 -20.41 4.56
CA THR A 41 9.18 -19.14 3.93
C THR A 41 10.50 -19.28 3.15
N LYS A 42 11.44 -20.09 3.65
CA LYS A 42 12.68 -20.41 2.93
C LYS A 42 12.45 -21.25 1.67
N ALA A 43 11.41 -22.08 1.66
CA ALA A 43 11.04 -22.92 0.52
C ALA A 43 10.16 -22.16 -0.49
N ALA A 44 9.44 -21.12 -0.05
CA ALA A 44 8.51 -20.34 -0.88
C ALA A 44 9.09 -19.81 -2.21
N PRO A 45 10.36 -19.37 -2.32
CA PRO A 45 10.93 -18.96 -3.61
C PRO A 45 11.03 -20.08 -4.66
N GLN A 46 10.99 -21.35 -4.24
CA GLN A 46 11.04 -22.53 -5.12
C GLN A 46 9.64 -23.06 -5.47
N MET A 47 8.60 -22.33 -5.04
CA MET A 47 7.20 -22.70 -5.26
C MET A 47 6.85 -22.63 -6.74
N THR A 48 6.20 -23.68 -7.24
CA THR A 48 5.69 -23.75 -8.61
C THR A 48 4.19 -24.03 -8.59
N PHE A 49 3.49 -23.60 -9.63
CA PHE A 49 2.08 -23.89 -9.82
C PHE A 49 1.92 -24.87 -10.98
N THR A 50 1.44 -26.07 -10.70
CA THR A 50 1.18 -27.10 -11.71
C THR A 50 -0.29 -27.49 -11.65
N ASN A 51 -1.03 -27.37 -12.76
CA ASN A 51 -2.47 -27.68 -12.84
C ASN A 51 -3.34 -27.01 -11.76
N GLY A 52 -2.95 -25.83 -11.30
CA GLY A 52 -3.68 -25.17 -10.23
C GLY A 52 -3.52 -25.84 -8.86
N GLN A 53 -2.39 -26.50 -8.62
CA GLN A 53 -1.96 -26.91 -7.29
C GLN A 53 -0.60 -26.31 -7.00
N ILE A 54 -0.33 -26.10 -5.71
CA ILE A 54 0.94 -25.58 -5.24
C ILE A 54 1.89 -26.75 -5.11
N ASN A 55 3.03 -26.65 -5.78
CA ASN A 55 4.12 -27.60 -5.62
C ASN A 55 5.31 -26.89 -4.96
N VAL A 56 5.51 -27.18 -3.68
CA VAL A 56 6.66 -26.71 -2.89
C VAL A 56 7.08 -27.81 -1.93
N SER A 57 8.35 -28.22 -2.01
CA SER A 57 8.92 -29.18 -1.07
C SER A 57 9.49 -28.44 0.13
N ALA A 58 8.79 -28.51 1.26
CA ALA A 58 9.18 -27.87 2.51
C ALA A 58 9.25 -28.89 3.66
N PRO A 59 10.20 -29.84 3.63
CA PRO A 59 10.35 -30.84 4.68
C PRO A 59 10.61 -30.14 6.02
N GLY A 60 9.81 -30.48 7.04
CA GLY A 60 9.91 -29.85 8.37
C GLY A 60 9.09 -28.56 8.55
N ALA A 61 8.27 -28.16 7.57
CA ALA A 61 7.33 -27.05 7.71
C ALA A 61 6.03 -27.40 8.47
N GLY A 62 5.93 -28.61 9.04
CA GLY A 62 4.77 -29.04 9.83
C GLY A 62 3.46 -28.98 9.03
N PRO A 63 2.35 -28.46 9.60
CA PRO A 63 1.06 -28.37 8.92
C PRO A 63 0.96 -27.20 7.91
N VAL A 64 1.97 -26.34 7.81
CA VAL A 64 1.92 -25.12 6.99
C VAL A 64 1.68 -25.40 5.50
N PRO A 65 2.32 -26.40 4.85
CA PRO A 65 2.04 -26.71 3.45
C PRO A 65 0.58 -27.07 3.18
N LEU A 66 -0.06 -27.83 4.09
CA LEU A 66 -1.47 -28.19 3.97
C LEU A 66 -2.37 -26.96 4.05
N PHE A 67 -2.11 -26.07 5.02
CA PHE A 67 -2.86 -24.81 5.15
C PHE A 67 -2.79 -23.96 3.88
N ILE A 68 -1.63 -23.91 3.23
CA ILE A 68 -1.44 -23.12 2.02
C ILE A 68 -2.13 -23.77 0.81
N ASP A 69 -2.14 -25.10 0.70
CA ASP A 69 -2.84 -25.81 -0.37
C ASP A 69 -4.36 -25.62 -0.24
N ASP A 70 -4.93 -25.84 0.96
CA ASP A 70 -6.37 -25.67 1.22
C ASP A 70 -6.81 -24.21 1.02
N LEU A 71 -6.02 -23.23 1.50
CA LEU A 71 -6.28 -21.82 1.24
C LEU A 71 -6.26 -21.49 -0.25
N THR A 72 -5.43 -22.17 -1.02
CA THR A 72 -5.33 -21.94 -2.47
C THR A 72 -6.51 -22.53 -3.21
N VAL A 73 -7.02 -23.68 -2.78
CA VAL A 73 -8.29 -24.23 -3.26
C VAL A 73 -9.44 -23.27 -2.94
N MET A 74 -9.48 -22.73 -1.71
CA MET A 74 -10.46 -21.70 -1.32
C MET A 74 -10.34 -20.42 -2.15
N ALA A 75 -9.12 -19.97 -2.45
CA ALA A 75 -8.88 -18.77 -3.24
C ALA A 75 -9.41 -18.94 -4.68
N ARG A 76 -9.21 -20.12 -5.29
CA ARG A 76 -9.69 -20.40 -6.65
C ARG A 76 -11.20 -20.49 -6.75
N SER A 77 -11.87 -20.98 -5.72
CA SER A 77 -13.34 -21.08 -5.69
C SER A 77 -14.03 -19.77 -5.31
N GLY A 78 -13.27 -18.74 -4.90
CA GLY A 78 -13.79 -17.51 -4.31
C GLY A 78 -14.23 -17.65 -2.85
N ALA A 79 -14.16 -18.86 -2.28
CA ALA A 79 -14.53 -19.11 -0.89
C ALA A 79 -13.62 -18.38 0.10
N LEU A 80 -12.35 -18.12 -0.26
CA LEU A 80 -11.43 -17.34 0.60
C LEU A 80 -11.88 -15.89 0.71
N ASP A 81 -12.24 -15.26 -0.40
CA ASP A 81 -12.73 -13.88 -0.41
C ASP A 81 -14.02 -13.77 0.41
N GLN A 82 -14.94 -14.72 0.20
CA GLN A 82 -16.15 -14.82 1.02
C GLN A 82 -15.83 -15.05 2.50
N ALA A 83 -14.86 -15.90 2.86
CA ALA A 83 -14.50 -16.14 4.26
C ALA A 83 -13.90 -14.89 4.94
N LEU A 84 -13.15 -14.08 4.19
CA LEU A 84 -12.56 -12.82 4.69
C LEU A 84 -13.60 -11.71 4.83
N VAL A 85 -14.63 -11.69 3.96
CA VAL A 85 -15.74 -10.73 3.97
C VAL A 85 -16.80 -11.11 5.02
N THR A 86 -17.24 -12.37 5.03
CA THR A 86 -18.45 -12.83 5.74
C THR A 86 -18.21 -13.11 7.23
N ALA A 87 -17.06 -12.74 7.79
CA ALA A 87 -16.83 -12.83 9.24
C ALA A 87 -17.95 -12.13 10.06
N HIS A 88 -18.73 -11.22 9.44
CA HIS A 88 -19.80 -10.44 10.07
C HIS A 88 -21.17 -10.45 9.35
N GLY A 89 -21.43 -11.36 8.39
CA GLY A 89 -22.76 -11.54 7.77
C GLY A 89 -22.82 -11.34 6.24
N PHE A 90 -23.93 -11.74 5.62
CA PHE A 90 -24.10 -11.80 4.15
C PHE A 90 -24.11 -10.43 3.46
N TYR A 91 -24.57 -9.38 4.17
CA TYR A 91 -24.53 -7.99 3.70
C TYR A 91 -23.54 -7.22 4.57
N THR A 92 -22.27 -7.20 4.16
CA THR A 92 -21.23 -6.40 4.81
C THR A 92 -20.65 -5.42 3.81
N THR A 93 -20.30 -4.23 4.30
CA THR A 93 -19.56 -3.22 3.55
C THR A 93 -18.12 -3.10 4.04
N ASP A 94 -17.72 -3.94 5.00
CA ASP A 94 -16.36 -3.95 5.54
C ASP A 94 -15.49 -4.93 4.74
N TYR A 95 -14.68 -4.36 3.84
CA TYR A 95 -13.70 -5.08 3.03
C TYR A 95 -12.28 -4.93 3.56
N THR A 96 -12.12 -4.50 4.81
CA THR A 96 -10.79 -4.21 5.40
C THR A 96 -9.88 -5.45 5.39
N LYS A 97 -10.40 -6.62 5.77
CA LYS A 97 -9.62 -7.87 5.81
C LYS A 97 -9.15 -8.32 4.41
N PRO A 98 -10.01 -8.42 3.38
CA PRO A 98 -9.56 -8.69 2.02
C PRO A 98 -8.52 -7.69 1.51
N LEU A 99 -8.73 -6.39 1.75
CA LEU A 99 -7.80 -5.34 1.32
C LEU A 99 -6.43 -5.48 2.01
N LEU A 100 -6.41 -5.71 3.32
CA LEU A 100 -5.18 -5.95 4.07
C LEU A 100 -4.46 -7.20 3.56
N PHE A 101 -5.18 -8.28 3.30
CA PHE A 101 -4.62 -9.52 2.78
C PHE A 101 -3.97 -9.34 1.40
N LEU A 102 -4.62 -8.60 0.49
CA LEU A 102 -4.06 -8.24 -0.82
C LEU A 102 -2.87 -7.27 -0.71
N SER A 103 -2.91 -6.36 0.26
CA SER A 103 -1.84 -5.36 0.49
C SER A 103 -0.58 -5.94 1.11
N ASP A 104 -0.69 -7.01 1.91
CA ASP A 104 0.45 -7.73 2.47
C ASP A 104 1.21 -8.53 1.38
N GLY A 105 0.58 -8.71 0.21
CA GLY A 105 1.19 -9.29 -0.97
C GLY A 105 1.92 -8.27 -1.86
N SER A 106 2.76 -8.78 -2.77
CA SER A 106 3.46 -7.95 -3.76
C SER A 106 2.55 -7.47 -4.90
N TYR A 107 1.32 -7.96 -5.01
CA TYR A 107 0.43 -7.71 -6.15
C TYR A 107 0.08 -6.22 -6.29
N LEU A 108 -0.44 -5.59 -5.23
CA LEU A 108 -0.79 -4.17 -5.27
C LEU A 108 0.45 -3.28 -5.48
N ALA A 109 1.58 -3.63 -4.84
CA ALA A 109 2.83 -2.92 -5.03
C ALA A 109 3.37 -3.04 -6.46
N SER A 110 3.25 -4.21 -7.08
CA SER A 110 3.68 -4.47 -8.46
C SER A 110 2.79 -3.76 -9.47
N LEU A 111 1.48 -3.70 -9.23
CA LEU A 111 0.54 -2.92 -10.03
C LEU A 111 0.82 -1.43 -9.88
N ALA A 112 1.01 -0.94 -8.66
CA ALA A 112 1.40 0.45 -8.40
C ALA A 112 2.71 0.80 -9.09
N GLN A 113 3.71 -0.09 -9.09
CA GLN A 113 4.96 0.11 -9.83
C GLN A 113 4.73 0.19 -11.35
N LYS A 114 3.86 -0.67 -11.89
CA LYS A 114 3.52 -0.67 -13.33
C LYS A 114 2.81 0.62 -13.74
N ASP A 115 1.94 1.14 -12.89
CA ASP A 115 1.17 2.36 -13.14
C ASP A 115 1.90 3.63 -12.64
N HIS A 116 3.18 3.51 -12.29
CA HIS A 116 4.03 4.60 -11.79
C HIS A 116 3.51 5.29 -10.51
N LEU A 117 2.73 4.60 -9.69
CA LEU A 117 2.08 5.12 -8.50
C LEU A 117 2.96 5.08 -7.24
N LEU A 118 4.24 4.71 -7.34
CA LEU A 118 5.15 4.71 -6.19
C LEU A 118 5.50 6.13 -5.75
N GLY A 119 5.73 6.31 -4.45
CA GLY A 119 6.12 7.61 -3.87
C GLY A 119 7.42 8.18 -4.48
N SER A 120 8.35 7.32 -4.87
CA SER A 120 9.58 7.72 -5.58
C SER A 120 9.36 8.19 -7.02
N GLN A 121 8.20 7.90 -7.61
CA GLN A 121 7.84 8.23 -8.99
C GLN A 121 6.83 9.38 -9.07
N TRP A 122 6.64 10.12 -7.98
CA TRP A 122 5.57 11.12 -7.87
C TRP A 122 4.18 10.52 -8.02
N GLY A 123 4.00 9.27 -7.60
CA GLY A 123 2.82 8.47 -7.94
C GLY A 123 1.46 9.08 -7.62
N MET A 124 1.37 9.88 -6.56
CA MET A 124 0.14 10.61 -6.23
C MET A 124 -0.28 11.63 -7.30
N MET A 125 0.65 12.07 -8.14
CA MET A 125 0.44 12.97 -9.26
C MET A 125 0.22 12.25 -10.60
N ASN A 126 0.56 10.96 -10.68
CA ASN A 126 0.44 10.23 -11.93
C ASN A 126 -1.02 9.86 -12.17
N GLU A 127 -1.45 10.00 -13.42
CA GLU A 127 -2.79 9.63 -13.86
C GLU A 127 -2.85 8.11 -14.05
N THR A 128 -3.93 7.48 -13.60
CA THR A 128 -4.18 6.06 -13.85
C THR A 128 -5.44 5.91 -14.68
N GLY A 129 -5.28 5.65 -15.98
CA GLY A 129 -6.39 5.56 -16.92
C GLY A 129 -7.14 6.89 -17.04
N SER A 130 -8.44 6.89 -16.71
CA SER A 130 -9.29 8.09 -16.77
C SER A 130 -9.34 8.89 -15.46
N TYR A 131 -8.55 8.52 -14.45
CA TYR A 131 -8.53 9.19 -13.16
C TYR A 131 -7.33 10.15 -13.10
N PRO A 132 -7.57 11.47 -13.02
CA PRO A 132 -6.49 12.42 -12.91
C PRO A 132 -5.80 12.26 -11.55
N GLY A 133 -4.46 12.34 -11.54
CA GLY A 133 -3.69 12.39 -10.32
C GLY A 133 -3.99 13.66 -9.52
N GLN A 134 -3.60 13.67 -8.24
CA GLN A 134 -3.80 14.82 -7.36
C GLN A 134 -2.73 15.89 -7.64
N ALA A 135 -2.80 16.50 -8.82
CA ALA A 135 -1.79 17.43 -9.30
C ALA A 135 -1.56 18.63 -8.36
N TRP A 136 -2.58 19.05 -7.60
CA TRP A 136 -2.45 20.13 -6.61
C TRP A 136 -1.52 19.80 -5.43
N LEU A 137 -1.21 18.52 -5.20
CA LEU A 137 -0.26 18.09 -4.17
C LEU A 137 1.20 18.10 -4.64
N TRP A 138 1.48 18.54 -5.87
CA TRP A 138 2.83 18.57 -6.42
C TRP A 138 3.83 19.32 -5.53
N LEU A 139 3.39 20.41 -4.89
CA LEU A 139 4.27 21.21 -4.04
C LEU A 139 4.63 20.45 -2.75
N TYR A 140 3.73 19.61 -2.24
CA TYR A 140 4.03 18.73 -1.11
C TYR A 140 4.98 17.61 -1.52
N THR A 141 4.66 16.90 -2.61
CA THR A 141 5.46 15.76 -3.11
C THR A 141 6.87 16.18 -3.54
N ALA A 142 7.06 17.42 -4.00
CA ALA A 142 8.37 17.95 -4.39
C ALA A 142 9.39 17.95 -3.26
N TRP A 143 8.98 18.31 -2.04
CA TRP A 143 9.90 18.37 -0.91
C TRP A 143 10.39 16.99 -0.50
N TYR A 144 9.58 15.93 -0.68
CA TYR A 144 9.99 14.56 -0.42
C TYR A 144 11.11 14.06 -1.33
N GLN A 145 11.36 14.70 -2.46
CA GLN A 145 12.41 14.33 -3.42
C GLN A 145 13.75 15.04 -3.15
N ILE A 146 13.79 15.97 -2.18
CA ILE A 146 14.97 16.82 -1.90
C ILE A 146 15.56 16.46 -0.52
N PRO A 147 16.88 16.19 -0.39
CA PRO A 147 17.52 16.08 0.91
C PRO A 147 17.36 17.35 1.73
N PRO A 148 17.08 17.30 3.06
CA PRO A 148 17.16 16.12 3.93
C PRO A 148 15.85 15.31 4.08
N PHE A 149 14.76 15.71 3.42
CA PHE A 149 13.45 15.07 3.60
C PHE A 149 13.43 13.64 3.04
N THR A 150 14.19 13.37 1.99
CA THR A 150 14.33 12.03 1.37
C THR A 150 14.85 10.95 2.32
N THR A 151 15.62 11.34 3.34
CA THR A 151 16.30 10.41 4.28
C THR A 151 15.72 10.48 5.70
N SER A 152 14.71 11.31 5.92
CA SER A 152 14.14 11.54 7.24
C SER A 152 12.99 10.56 7.51
N PRO A 153 13.00 9.83 8.64
CA PRO A 153 11.88 8.97 9.02
C PRO A 153 10.60 9.78 9.33
N ASN A 154 10.73 11.09 9.56
CA ASN A 154 9.63 12.01 9.85
C ASN A 154 9.47 13.05 8.72
N ALA A 155 9.75 12.66 7.48
CA ALA A 155 9.63 13.54 6.32
C ALA A 155 8.26 14.22 6.27
N ASP A 156 7.18 13.50 6.61
CA ASP A 156 5.81 14.03 6.60
C ASP A 156 5.63 15.27 7.48
N VAL A 157 6.09 15.21 8.73
CA VAL A 157 5.98 16.33 9.67
C VAL A 157 6.84 17.50 9.23
N GLN A 158 8.03 17.22 8.69
CA GLN A 158 8.97 18.24 8.24
C GLN A 158 8.46 18.98 7.00
N VAL A 159 7.96 18.24 6.00
CA VAL A 159 7.34 18.81 4.80
C VAL A 159 6.09 19.59 5.17
N TRP A 160 5.24 19.06 6.07
CA TRP A 160 4.07 19.79 6.56
C TRP A 160 4.44 21.10 7.26
N ALA A 161 5.42 21.07 8.16
CA ALA A 161 5.88 22.27 8.87
C ALA A 161 6.46 23.30 7.91
N LEU A 162 7.25 22.87 6.92
CA LEU A 162 7.77 23.73 5.86
C LEU A 162 6.64 24.39 5.07
N MET A 163 5.62 23.61 4.68
CA MET A 163 4.49 24.10 3.90
C MET A 163 3.62 25.08 4.69
N MET A 164 3.48 24.90 6.01
CA MET A 164 2.85 25.91 6.87
C MET A 164 3.65 27.21 6.89
N VAL A 165 4.98 27.14 7.01
CA VAL A 165 5.85 28.33 6.98
C VAL A 165 5.74 29.04 5.64
N LEU A 166 5.81 28.31 4.52
CA LEU A 166 5.67 28.88 3.18
C LEU A 166 4.30 29.52 2.97
N SER A 167 3.23 28.89 3.45
CA SER A 167 1.88 29.44 3.40
C SER A 167 1.74 30.70 4.25
N GLY A 168 2.35 30.69 5.45
CA GLY A 168 2.43 31.88 6.31
C GLY A 168 3.18 33.01 5.62
N VAL A 169 4.35 32.74 5.03
CA VAL A 169 5.10 33.73 4.25
C VAL A 169 4.24 34.27 3.12
N LEU A 170 3.57 33.42 2.34
CA LEU A 170 2.67 33.83 1.24
C LEU A 170 1.58 34.78 1.74
N LEU A 171 0.93 34.45 2.86
CA LEU A 171 -0.10 35.27 3.48
C LEU A 171 0.44 36.63 3.94
N PHE A 172 1.67 36.67 4.47
CA PHE A 172 2.32 37.88 4.96
C PHE A 172 3.18 38.61 3.89
N VAL A 173 3.27 38.11 2.64
CA VAL A 173 3.94 38.80 1.51
C VAL A 173 3.58 40.28 1.40
N PRO A 174 2.30 40.72 1.48
CA PRO A 174 1.97 42.14 1.36
C PRO A 174 2.50 43.01 2.51
N LEU A 175 2.90 42.40 3.63
CA LEU A 175 3.40 43.08 4.82
C LEU A 175 4.94 43.06 4.93
N ILE A 176 5.62 42.18 4.18
CA ILE A 176 7.09 42.07 4.20
C ILE A 176 7.72 43.12 3.24
N PRO A 177 8.43 44.15 3.77
CA PRO A 177 9.15 45.11 2.94
C PRO A 177 10.26 44.40 2.17
N GLY A 178 10.32 44.59 0.86
CA GLY A 178 11.19 43.82 -0.05
C GLY A 178 10.38 42.91 -0.96
N LEU A 179 9.78 41.84 -0.44
CA LEU A 179 8.97 40.89 -1.21
C LEU A 179 7.77 41.57 -1.89
N ARG A 180 7.05 42.45 -1.18
CA ARG A 180 5.97 43.27 -1.77
C ARG A 180 6.41 44.10 -2.98
N SER A 181 7.70 44.48 -3.04
CA SER A 181 8.23 45.33 -4.12
C SER A 181 8.73 44.56 -5.33
N ILE A 182 8.89 43.23 -5.22
CA ILE A 182 9.40 42.37 -6.30
C ILE A 182 8.58 42.51 -7.59
N PRO A 183 7.23 42.44 -7.58
CA PRO A 183 6.44 42.58 -8.81
C PRO A 183 6.63 43.94 -9.51
N ARG A 184 6.90 45.00 -8.74
CA ARG A 184 7.17 46.33 -9.29
C ARG A 184 8.58 46.43 -9.88
N LYS A 185 9.57 45.78 -9.25
CA LYS A 185 10.98 45.78 -9.70
C LYS A 185 11.19 44.91 -10.94
N THR A 186 10.57 43.73 -11.01
CA THR A 186 10.70 42.81 -12.15
C THR A 186 9.95 43.30 -13.39
N LYS A 187 9.04 44.28 -13.24
CA LYS A 187 8.24 44.87 -14.32
C LYS A 187 7.50 43.84 -15.18
N ILE A 188 7.23 42.63 -14.65
CA ILE A 188 6.50 41.57 -15.35
C ILE A 188 5.12 42.06 -15.79
N TYR A 189 4.53 42.99 -15.04
CA TYR A 189 3.28 43.66 -15.44
C TYR A 189 3.36 44.34 -16.81
N ARG A 190 4.53 44.77 -17.30
CA ARG A 190 4.69 45.34 -18.65
C ARG A 190 4.60 44.30 -19.77
N LEU A 191 4.92 43.03 -19.48
CA LEU A 191 4.79 41.94 -20.43
C LEU A 191 3.34 41.46 -20.50
N ILE A 192 2.67 41.35 -19.34
CA ILE A 192 1.28 40.92 -19.25
C ILE A 192 0.32 41.98 -19.80
N TRP A 193 0.56 43.25 -19.49
CA TRP A 193 -0.32 44.37 -19.89
C TRP A 193 0.16 45.11 -21.14
N ARG A 194 1.00 44.48 -21.96
CA ARG A 194 1.63 45.15 -23.10
C ARG A 194 0.62 45.72 -24.09
N GLU A 195 -0.45 45.00 -24.38
CA GLU A 195 -1.54 45.46 -25.28
C GLU A 195 -2.40 46.56 -24.64
N HIS A 196 -2.63 46.49 -23.32
CA HIS A 196 -3.42 47.50 -22.62
C HIS A 196 -2.73 48.88 -22.60
N TYR A 197 -1.40 48.91 -22.51
CA TYR A 197 -0.60 50.14 -22.60
C TYR A 197 -0.29 50.56 -24.05
N GLN A 198 -0.59 49.75 -25.06
CA GLN A 198 -0.47 50.15 -26.47
C GLN A 198 -1.71 50.89 -26.99
N ASN A 199 -2.86 50.73 -26.32
CA ASN A 199 -4.14 51.36 -26.68
C ASN A 199 -4.49 52.57 -25.78
N LEU A 200 -3.52 53.09 -25.03
CA LEU A 200 -3.57 54.33 -24.24
C LEU A 200 -2.64 55.37 -24.88
#